data_AF-C0QP79-F1
#
_entry.id   AF-C0QP79-F1
#
_cell.length_a   1.000
_cell.length_b   1.000
_cell.length_c   1.000
_cell.angle_alpha   90.00
_cell.angle_beta   90.00
_cell.angle_gamma   90.00
#
_symmetry.space_group_name_H-M   'P 1'
#
loop_
_entity.id
_entity.type
_entity.pdbx_description
1 polymer ?
#
loop_
_entity_poly.entity_id
_entity_poly.type
_entity_poly.pdbx_seq_one_letter_code
_entity_poly.pdbx_strand_id
1 'polypeptide(L)'
;MKKEPSILIYKRHPDKFKTQVAPLFEFDNIETYIEIPFEFYLELPEEEKAFIEGFNKYIDGDIKGSRRELAKAASKIPEAKYMFAVVNFIIGKRREAQLLMADFRPEWKRFIQTWRVPVLVVPFQSGDKALYISIDQKGLQAFYYILEGKTPEDVAFLLGL
;
A
#
# COMPACT_ATOMS: atom_id res chain seq x y z
N MET A 1 -13.27 16.68 -11.56
CA MET A 1 -13.48 15.46 -10.75
C MET A 1 -12.32 15.33 -9.77
N LYS A 2 -12.57 15.05 -8.49
CA LYS A 2 -11.49 14.70 -7.56
C LYS A 2 -11.01 13.30 -7.91
N LYS A 3 -9.70 13.10 -8.12
CA LYS A 3 -9.14 11.75 -8.29
C LYS A 3 -9.11 11.06 -6.94
N GLU A 4 -9.43 9.77 -6.91
CA GLU A 4 -9.48 8.97 -5.68
C GLU A 4 -8.07 8.45 -5.31
N PRO A 5 -7.79 8.19 -4.02
CA PRO A 5 -6.56 7.53 -3.62
C PRO A 5 -6.45 6.13 -4.22
N SER A 6 -5.23 5.72 -4.55
CA SER A 6 -4.95 4.40 -5.14
C SER A 6 -3.57 3.90 -4.73
N ILE A 7 -3.25 2.63 -5.02
CA ILE A 7 -1.91 2.06 -4.81
C ILE A 7 -1.25 1.83 -6.17
N LEU A 8 -0.10 2.47 -6.37
CA LEU A 8 0.86 2.14 -7.42
C LEU A 8 1.79 1.03 -6.91
N ILE A 9 2.02 -0.01 -7.70
CA ILE A 9 3.06 -1.00 -7.37
C ILE A 9 4.35 -0.62 -8.09
N TYR A 10 5.32 -0.12 -7.34
CA TYR A 10 6.64 0.19 -7.86
C TYR A 10 7.51 -1.07 -7.95
N LYS A 11 7.94 -1.43 -9.17
CA LYS A 11 8.65 -2.68 -9.49
C LYS A 11 10.17 -2.58 -9.36
N ARG A 12 10.72 -2.07 -8.24
CA ARG A 12 12.16 -2.07 -7.93
C ARG A 12 12.40 -2.05 -6.42
N HIS A 13 13.67 -2.04 -6.01
CA HIS A 13 14.07 -1.89 -4.61
C HIS A 13 13.48 -0.61 -3.98
N PRO A 14 12.95 -0.65 -2.74
CA PRO A 14 12.30 0.50 -2.10
C PRO A 14 13.21 1.72 -1.93
N ASP A 15 14.52 1.54 -1.89
CA ASP A 15 15.46 2.67 -1.86
C ASP A 15 15.46 3.55 -3.10
N LYS A 16 14.90 3.06 -4.21
CA LYS A 16 14.82 3.80 -5.46
C LYS A 16 13.56 4.67 -5.56
N PHE A 17 12.60 4.53 -4.65
CA PHE A 17 11.38 5.33 -4.64
C PHE A 17 11.05 5.76 -3.21
N LYS A 18 11.35 7.02 -2.90
CA LYS A 18 11.08 7.63 -1.60
C LYS A 18 9.74 8.34 -1.59
N THR A 19 9.19 8.51 -0.39
CA THR A 19 7.99 9.33 -0.18
C THR A 19 8.24 10.75 -0.68
N GLN A 20 7.36 11.25 -1.55
CA GLN A 20 7.58 12.50 -2.28
C GLN A 20 6.27 13.11 -2.79
N VAL A 21 6.30 14.39 -3.14
CA VAL A 21 5.27 15.05 -3.95
C VAL A 21 5.72 15.07 -5.41
N ALA A 22 4.85 14.62 -6.31
CA ALA A 22 5.13 14.63 -7.75
C ALA A 22 3.85 14.95 -8.54
N PRO A 23 3.97 15.32 -9.83
CA PRO A 23 2.81 15.45 -10.71
C PRO A 23 1.99 14.16 -10.71
N LEU A 24 0.66 14.30 -10.66
CA LEU A 24 -0.26 13.18 -10.70
C LEU A 24 -0.30 12.60 -12.11
N PHE A 25 0.02 11.32 -12.24
CA PHE A 25 -0.12 10.56 -13.49
C PHE A 25 -0.93 9.29 -13.26
N GLU A 26 -1.50 8.77 -14.34
CA GLU A 26 -2.20 7.49 -14.34
C GLU A 26 -1.21 6.36 -14.57
N PHE A 27 -1.42 5.26 -13.86
CA PHE A 27 -0.56 4.10 -13.90
C PHE A 27 -1.39 2.83 -13.88
N ASP A 28 -0.84 1.81 -14.51
CA ASP A 28 -1.43 0.48 -14.58
C ASP A 28 -0.50 -0.52 -13.90
N ASN A 29 -1.07 -1.36 -13.03
CA ASN A 29 -0.35 -2.37 -12.28
C ASN A 29 -0.27 -3.74 -13.00
N ILE A 30 -0.80 -3.87 -14.23
CA ILE A 30 -0.97 -5.13 -14.98
C ILE A 30 0.28 -6.04 -15.08
N GLU A 31 1.50 -5.61 -14.76
CA GLU A 31 2.72 -6.45 -14.78
C GLU A 31 3.47 -6.51 -13.44
N THR A 32 2.75 -6.26 -12.36
CA THR A 32 3.35 -6.09 -11.03
C THR A 32 2.98 -7.18 -10.04
N TYR A 33 2.42 -8.30 -10.51
CA TYR A 33 2.10 -9.47 -9.70
C TYR A 33 3.30 -9.98 -8.92
N ILE A 34 3.01 -10.56 -7.75
CA ILE A 34 3.93 -11.47 -7.08
C ILE A 34 3.76 -12.83 -7.75
N GLU A 35 4.75 -13.21 -8.53
CA GLU A 35 4.79 -14.48 -9.26
C GLU A 35 5.57 -15.50 -8.44
N ILE A 36 4.91 -16.63 -8.15
CA ILE A 36 5.53 -17.78 -7.49
C ILE A 36 5.22 -19.01 -8.34
N PRO A 37 6.24 -19.82 -8.72
CA PRO A 37 5.98 -21.06 -9.44
C PRO A 37 5.05 -21.97 -8.63
N PHE A 38 4.13 -22.63 -9.32
CA PHE A 38 3.04 -23.38 -8.69
C PHE A 38 3.53 -24.42 -7.67
N GLU A 39 4.61 -25.13 -7.97
CA GLU A 39 5.20 -26.14 -7.10
C GLU A 39 5.60 -25.55 -5.72
N PHE A 40 6.26 -24.39 -5.71
CA PHE A 40 6.60 -23.70 -4.47
C PHE A 40 5.37 -23.13 -3.77
N TYR A 41 4.38 -22.67 -4.52
CA TYR A 41 3.16 -22.12 -3.94
C TYR A 41 2.42 -23.13 -3.07
N LEU A 42 2.38 -24.41 -3.47
CA LEU A 42 1.70 -25.46 -2.71
C LEU A 42 2.31 -25.67 -1.31
N GLU A 43 3.62 -25.49 -1.19
CA GLU A 43 4.38 -25.68 0.04
C GLU A 43 4.35 -24.47 0.98
N LEU A 44 3.85 -23.31 0.52
CA LEU A 44 3.80 -22.10 1.33
C LEU A 44 2.80 -22.23 2.49
N PRO A 45 3.09 -21.61 3.65
CA PRO A 45 2.11 -21.41 4.70
C PRO A 45 0.86 -20.68 4.18
N GLU A 46 -0.30 -20.99 4.77
CA GLU A 46 -1.58 -20.41 4.34
C GLU A 46 -1.61 -18.87 4.41
N GLU A 47 -0.89 -18.26 5.35
CA GLU A 47 -0.83 -16.80 5.44
C GLU A 47 0.01 -16.18 4.32
N GLU A 48 1.05 -16.87 3.84
CA GLU A 48 1.82 -16.41 2.67
C GLU A 48 0.96 -16.47 1.42
N LYS A 49 0.25 -17.60 1.22
CA LYS A 49 -0.72 -17.77 0.13
C LYS A 49 -1.75 -16.65 0.15
N ALA A 50 -2.35 -16.38 1.31
CA ALA A 50 -3.33 -15.32 1.47
C ALA A 50 -2.75 -13.91 1.24
N PHE A 51 -1.50 -13.66 1.63
CA PHE A 51 -0.82 -12.39 1.31
C PHE A 51 -0.63 -12.21 -0.19
N ILE A 52 -0.10 -13.22 -0.88
CA ILE A 52 0.13 -13.19 -2.34
C ILE A 52 -1.19 -13.04 -3.09
N GLU A 53 -2.19 -13.85 -2.74
CA GLU A 53 -3.51 -13.79 -3.38
C GLU A 53 -4.18 -12.44 -3.11
N GLY A 54 -4.09 -11.92 -1.88
CA GLY A 54 -4.61 -10.60 -1.53
C GLY A 54 -3.93 -9.47 -2.28
N PHE A 55 -2.62 -9.57 -2.50
CA PHE A 55 -1.84 -8.62 -3.28
C PHE A 55 -2.22 -8.68 -4.77
N ASN A 56 -2.26 -9.87 -5.36
CA ASN A 56 -2.56 -10.06 -6.78
C ASN A 56 -4.01 -9.68 -7.12
N LYS A 57 -4.98 -9.99 -6.24
CA LYS A 57 -6.37 -9.52 -6.41
C LYS A 57 -6.51 -8.00 -6.42
N TYR A 58 -5.65 -7.28 -5.70
CA TYR A 58 -5.64 -5.83 -5.77
C TYR A 58 -5.23 -5.36 -7.18
N ILE A 59 -4.21 -6.00 -7.77
CA ILE A 59 -3.75 -5.71 -9.13
C ILE A 59 -4.85 -6.01 -10.15
N ASP A 60 -5.60 -7.10 -9.96
CA ASP A 60 -6.76 -7.46 -10.79
C ASP A 60 -7.94 -6.46 -10.66
N GLY A 61 -7.87 -5.51 -9.74
CA GLY A 61 -8.96 -4.59 -9.42
C GLY A 61 -10.05 -5.19 -8.51
N ASP A 62 -9.89 -6.42 -8.03
CA ASP A 62 -10.77 -7.04 -7.03
C ASP A 62 -10.42 -6.58 -5.61
N ILE A 63 -10.79 -5.33 -5.30
CA ILE A 63 -10.55 -4.71 -4.00
C ILE A 63 -11.22 -5.49 -2.85
N LYS A 64 -12.40 -6.07 -3.09
CA LYS A 64 -13.14 -6.83 -2.06
C LYS A 64 -12.45 -8.16 -1.75
N GLY A 65 -12.04 -8.89 -2.78
CA GLY A 65 -11.29 -10.12 -2.63
C GLY A 65 -9.92 -9.88 -2.03
N SER A 66 -9.21 -8.83 -2.48
CA SER A 66 -7.94 -8.39 -1.89
C SER A 66 -8.09 -8.16 -0.38
N ARG A 67 -9.08 -7.35 0.02
CA ARG A 67 -9.37 -7.06 1.43
C ARG A 67 -9.62 -8.34 2.24
N ARG A 68 -10.35 -9.31 1.68
CA ARG A 68 -10.70 -10.57 2.36
C ARG A 68 -9.47 -11.45 2.58
N GLU A 69 -8.61 -11.60 1.57
CA GLU A 69 -7.43 -12.45 1.69
C GLU A 69 -6.37 -11.80 2.59
N LEU A 70 -6.11 -10.49 2.44
CA LEU A 70 -5.17 -9.77 3.29
C LEU A 70 -5.56 -9.84 4.78
N ALA A 71 -6.86 -9.83 5.10
CA ALA A 71 -7.34 -9.98 6.47
C ALA A 71 -6.93 -11.32 7.11
N LYS A 72 -6.82 -12.40 6.34
CA LYS A 72 -6.39 -13.72 6.84
C LYS A 72 -4.91 -13.72 7.24
N ALA A 73 -4.09 -12.92 6.55
CA ALA A 73 -2.64 -12.85 6.77
C ALA A 73 -2.21 -11.72 7.73
N ALA A 74 -3.06 -10.70 7.95
CA ALA A 74 -2.72 -9.47 8.67
C ALA A 74 -2.28 -9.66 10.13
N SER A 75 -2.61 -10.78 10.77
CA SER A 75 -2.16 -11.09 12.14
C SER A 75 -0.75 -11.67 12.21
N LYS A 76 -0.25 -12.26 11.11
CA LYS A 76 1.07 -12.93 11.06
C LYS A 76 2.08 -12.24 10.14
N ILE A 77 1.61 -11.51 9.13
CA ILE A 77 2.45 -10.87 8.12
C ILE A 77 2.28 -9.35 8.21
N PRO A 78 3.32 -8.60 8.66
CA PRO A 78 3.27 -7.14 8.74
C PRO A 78 2.95 -6.48 7.39
N GLU A 79 3.53 -6.95 6.29
CA GLU A 79 3.23 -6.44 4.94
C GLU A 79 1.76 -6.61 4.55
N ALA A 80 1.13 -7.72 4.95
CA ALA A 80 -0.30 -7.96 4.74
C ALA A 80 -1.14 -7.02 5.60
N LYS A 81 -0.73 -6.79 6.86
CA LYS A 81 -1.39 -5.82 7.76
C LYS A 81 -1.35 -4.40 7.18
N TYR A 82 -0.19 -3.99 6.66
CA TYR A 82 -0.02 -2.70 6.00
C TYR A 82 -0.90 -2.59 4.75
N MET A 83 -0.82 -3.53 3.81
CA MET A 83 -1.66 -3.52 2.62
C MET A 83 -3.14 -3.56 2.95
N PHE A 84 -3.54 -4.33 3.97
CA PHE A 84 -4.92 -4.37 4.46
C PHE A 84 -5.37 -3.00 4.98
N ALA A 85 -4.52 -2.28 5.72
CA ALA A 85 -4.81 -0.93 6.17
C ALA A 85 -4.94 0.06 4.99
N VAL A 86 -4.04 -0.01 4.01
CA VAL A 86 -4.09 0.85 2.81
C VAL A 86 -5.35 0.58 1.98
N VAL A 87 -5.71 -0.69 1.76
CA VAL A 87 -6.95 -1.07 1.07
C VAL A 87 -8.17 -0.55 1.82
N ASN A 88 -8.23 -0.71 3.15
CA ASN A 88 -9.33 -0.15 3.95
C ASN A 88 -9.40 1.38 3.84
N PHE A 89 -8.26 2.07 3.80
CA PHE A 89 -8.23 3.51 3.60
C PHE A 89 -8.85 3.91 2.24
N ILE A 90 -8.46 3.24 1.15
CA ILE A 90 -8.94 3.53 -0.20
C ILE A 90 -10.46 3.38 -0.31
N ILE A 91 -11.05 2.36 0.33
CA ILE A 91 -12.51 2.16 0.33
C ILE A 91 -13.25 2.98 1.39
N GLY A 92 -12.61 4.01 1.97
CA GLY A 92 -13.22 4.93 2.92
C GLY A 92 -13.37 4.39 4.36
N LYS A 93 -12.83 3.20 4.66
CA LYS A 93 -12.84 2.59 6.01
C LYS A 93 -11.68 3.08 6.87
N ARG A 94 -11.55 4.41 7.01
CA ARG A 94 -10.43 5.06 7.71
C ARG A 94 -10.25 4.56 9.15
N ARG A 95 -11.35 4.38 9.90
CA ARG A 95 -11.28 3.89 11.29
C ARG A 95 -10.69 2.47 11.38
N GLU A 96 -11.06 1.58 10.46
CA GLU A 96 -10.47 0.22 10.41
C GLU A 96 -8.98 0.30 10.09
N ALA A 97 -8.59 1.14 9.12
CA ALA A 97 -7.19 1.37 8.79
C ALA A 97 -6.38 1.91 9.98
N GLN A 98 -6.94 2.88 10.72
CA GLN A 98 -6.31 3.44 11.92
C GLN A 98 -6.08 2.38 13.00
N LEU A 99 -7.08 1.52 13.26
CA LEU A 99 -6.96 0.44 14.24
C LEU A 99 -5.89 -0.59 13.85
N LEU A 100 -5.77 -0.91 12.57
CA LEU A 100 -4.70 -1.80 12.07
C LEU A 100 -3.31 -1.18 12.28
N MET A 101 -3.21 0.14 12.15
CA MET A 101 -1.94 0.86 12.20
C MET A 101 -1.49 1.26 13.61
N ALA A 102 -2.36 1.24 14.63
CA ALA A 102 -2.09 1.76 15.98
C ALA A 102 -0.75 1.27 16.61
N ASP A 103 -0.41 0.00 16.44
CA ASP A 103 0.83 -0.60 16.94
C ASP A 103 1.65 -1.25 15.82
N PHE A 104 1.52 -0.72 14.59
CA PHE A 104 2.18 -1.30 13.44
C PHE A 104 3.70 -1.13 13.52
N ARG A 105 4.41 -2.25 13.43
CA ARG A 105 5.85 -2.29 13.31
C ARG A 105 6.21 -2.70 11.88
N PRO A 106 6.90 -1.84 11.12
CA PRO A 106 7.23 -2.14 9.74
C PRO A 106 8.25 -3.28 9.66
N GLU A 107 7.88 -4.34 8.95
CA GLU A 107 8.81 -5.32 8.40
C GLU A 107 8.47 -5.43 6.91
N TRP A 108 9.43 -5.11 6.04
CA TRP A 108 9.22 -5.01 4.60
C TRP A 108 9.91 -6.12 3.80
N LYS A 109 10.20 -7.24 4.46
CA LYS A 109 10.98 -8.36 3.90
C LYS A 109 10.39 -8.83 2.58
N ARG A 110 9.07 -9.05 2.50
CA ARG A 110 8.39 -9.59 1.31
C ARG A 110 8.40 -8.60 0.15
N PHE A 111 8.15 -7.32 0.41
CA PHE A 111 8.22 -6.28 -0.62
C PHE A 111 9.66 -6.10 -1.15
N ILE A 112 10.67 -6.23 -0.27
CA ILE A 112 12.08 -6.19 -0.66
C ILE A 112 12.48 -7.44 -1.45
N GLN A 113 11.98 -8.62 -1.10
CA GLN A 113 12.31 -9.87 -1.81
C GLN A 113 11.66 -9.95 -3.18
N THR A 114 10.42 -9.46 -3.30
CA THR A 114 9.64 -9.52 -4.56
C THR A 114 9.88 -8.32 -5.47
N TRP A 115 10.57 -7.28 -4.97
CA TRP A 115 10.69 -5.97 -5.62
C TRP A 115 9.34 -5.39 -6.03
N ARG A 116 8.29 -5.64 -5.23
CA ARG A 116 6.95 -5.08 -5.40
C ARG A 116 6.66 -4.18 -4.22
N VAL A 117 6.83 -2.88 -4.44
CA VAL A 117 6.69 -1.88 -3.39
C VAL A 117 5.35 -1.17 -3.56
N PRO A 118 4.40 -1.32 -2.62
CA PRO A 118 3.15 -0.57 -2.67
C PRO A 118 3.41 0.89 -2.32
N VAL A 119 2.99 1.79 -3.21
CA VAL A 119 3.03 3.23 -3.04
C VAL A 119 1.61 3.74 -2.99
N LEU A 120 1.17 4.21 -1.82
CA LEU A 120 -0.14 4.85 -1.68
C LEU A 120 -0.08 6.25 -2.30
N VAL A 121 -0.88 6.48 -3.32
CA VAL A 121 -0.99 7.75 -4.03
C VAL A 121 -2.21 8.48 -3.50
N VAL A 122 -2.01 9.65 -2.92
CA VAL A 122 -3.08 10.51 -2.39
C VAL A 122 -3.09 11.83 -3.19
N PRO A 123 -4.05 12.01 -4.12
CA PRO A 123 -4.14 13.22 -4.94
C PRO A 123 -4.35 14.48 -4.11
N PHE A 124 -3.70 15.57 -4.50
CA PHE A 124 -3.99 16.90 -3.97
C PHE A 124 -5.36 17.37 -4.45
N GLN A 125 -5.95 18.34 -3.74
CA GLN A 125 -7.23 18.94 -4.09
C GLN A 125 -7.19 19.64 -5.45
N SER A 126 -6.03 20.18 -5.83
CA SER A 126 -5.77 20.79 -7.14
C SER A 126 -5.82 19.77 -8.28
N GLY A 127 -5.53 18.49 -8.01
CA GLY A 127 -5.56 17.40 -8.98
C GLY A 127 -4.36 17.31 -9.94
N ASP A 128 -3.40 18.25 -9.86
CA ASP A 128 -2.18 18.27 -10.66
C ASP A 128 -1.01 17.49 -10.02
N LYS A 129 -1.05 17.35 -8.69
CA LYS A 129 -0.03 16.67 -7.88
C LYS A 129 -0.65 15.60 -6.99
N ALA A 130 0.21 14.73 -6.49
CA ALA A 130 -0.14 13.79 -5.44
C ALA A 130 1.01 13.61 -4.45
N LEU A 131 0.64 13.25 -3.22
CA LEU A 131 1.55 12.70 -2.24
C LEU A 131 1.71 11.20 -2.52
N TYR A 132 2.90 10.78 -2.90
CA TYR A 132 3.28 9.39 -3.11
C TYR A 132 3.91 8.87 -1.82
N ILE A 133 3.19 7.99 -1.12
CA ILE A 133 3.57 7.43 0.18
C ILE A 133 4.21 6.06 -0.04
N SER A 134 5.53 5.99 0.11
CA SER A 134 6.32 4.76 -0.01
C SER A 134 6.48 4.05 1.35
N ILE A 135 7.13 2.89 1.36
CA ILE A 135 7.39 2.09 2.57
C ILE A 135 8.63 2.57 3.38
N ASP A 136 8.91 3.88 3.36
CA ASP A 136 10.00 4.49 4.14
C ASP A 136 9.48 5.17 5.42
N GLN A 137 10.39 5.70 6.24
CA GLN A 137 10.03 6.32 7.52
C GLN A 137 9.09 7.52 7.34
N LYS A 138 9.35 8.39 6.36
CA LYS A 138 8.49 9.53 6.06
C LYS A 138 7.12 9.05 5.55
N GLY A 139 7.08 7.98 4.78
CA GLY A 139 5.85 7.42 4.25
C GLY A 139 4.95 6.85 5.33
N LEU A 140 5.53 6.13 6.30
CA LEU A 140 4.77 5.65 7.44
C LEU A 140 4.20 6.82 8.28
N GLN A 141 5.00 7.86 8.52
CA GLN A 141 4.53 9.10 9.18
C GLN A 141 3.42 9.79 8.38
N ALA A 142 3.59 9.90 7.06
CA ALA A 142 2.59 10.48 6.16
C ALA A 142 1.27 9.72 6.24
N PHE A 143 1.32 8.39 6.24
CA PHE A 143 0.12 7.59 6.32
C PHE A 143 -0.61 7.77 7.66
N TYR A 144 0.10 7.84 8.78
CA TYR A 144 -0.51 8.16 10.07
C TYR A 144 -1.23 9.51 10.05
N TYR A 145 -0.58 10.56 9.56
CA TYR A 145 -1.19 11.89 9.44
C TYR A 145 -2.44 11.91 8.55
N ILE A 146 -2.42 11.16 7.44
CA ILE A 146 -3.59 11.00 6.57
C ILE A 146 -4.73 10.27 7.33
N LEU A 147 -4.42 9.25 8.11
CA LEU A 147 -5.40 8.52 8.93
C LEU A 147 -5.98 9.39 10.06
N GLU A 148 -5.20 10.35 10.58
CA GLU A 148 -5.66 11.39 11.52
C GLU A 148 -6.54 12.45 10.85
N GLY A 149 -6.67 12.42 9.53
CA GLY A 149 -7.55 13.31 8.76
C GLY A 149 -6.88 14.56 8.20
N LYS A 150 -5.55 14.66 8.22
CA LYS A 150 -4.83 15.74 7.54
C LYS A 150 -4.98 15.61 6.01
N THR A 151 -4.90 16.75 5.32
CA THR A 151 -4.87 16.77 3.85
C THR A 151 -3.49 16.35 3.34
N PRO A 152 -3.37 15.80 2.12
CA PRO A 152 -2.05 15.44 1.57
C PRO A 152 -1.13 16.66 1.41
N GLU A 153 -1.68 17.86 1.21
CA GLU A 153 -0.94 19.13 1.21
C GLU A 153 -0.36 19.45 2.59
N ASP A 154 -1.16 19.35 3.65
CA ASP A 154 -0.69 19.57 5.02
C ASP A 154 0.40 18.56 5.39
N VAL A 155 0.22 17.29 4.99
CA VAL A 155 1.20 16.24 5.24
C VAL A 155 2.52 16.52 4.52
N ALA A 156 2.47 16.92 3.25
CA ALA A 156 3.65 17.28 2.49
C ALA A 156 4.41 18.44 3.14
N PHE A 157 3.68 19.48 3.58
CA PHE A 157 4.26 20.61 4.30
C PHE A 157 4.91 20.18 5.62
N LEU A 158 4.22 19.39 6.46
CA LEU A 158 4.72 18.93 7.75
C LEU A 158 5.97 18.04 7.65
N LEU A 159 6.13 17.32 6.53
CA LEU A 159 7.25 16.40 6.31
C LEU A 159 8.38 17.00 5.45
N GLY A 160 8.23 18.25 5.01
CA GLY A 160 9.17 18.93 4.13
C GLY A 160 9.41 18.15 2.82
N LEU A 161 8.31 17.83 2.12
CA LEU A 161 8.28 17.09 0.86
C LEU A 161 7.96 17.96 -0.35
#